data_AF-A0A817D2R8-F1
#
_entry.id   AF-A0A817D2R8-F1
#
_cell.length_a   1.000
_cell.length_b   1.000
_cell.length_c   1.000
_cell.angle_alpha   90.00
_cell.angle_beta   90.00
_cell.angle_gamma   90.00
#
_symmetry.space_group_name_H-M   'P 1'
#
loop_
_entity.id
_entity.type
_entity.pdbx_description
1 polymer ?
#
loop_
_entity_poly.entity_id
_entity_poly.type
_entity_poly.pdbx_seq_one_letter_code
_entity_poly.pdbx_strand_id
1 'polypeptide(L)'
;MKLYKANDSWIVTTEENSLWFNRRSLSIYTKSEPITDKFLSSSAWDATLINDIYGYIGQVKIVKDGLDWLIFIKSRQLVCEMSDGHEIYRITEILIQPFDNFDEESDGKISSSINNKYELKCIEEFRLWYQETQCFYYSSTYDLTNSMQRSFNHDNNIPLWKRADEKFFWNRQMLSKLIDQAEKERLDSQWIQPIIMGYIDECHFQVDQQTDVQLIIISRRNCHRAGVRMHCRGIDDDGNVANYVETEQILWAGNNIMSFTMIRGSVPIYWSQPGIKYRPPPKIDRKLSSLCHRNDILKQNFSSQY
;
A
#
# COMPACT_ATOMS: atom_id res chain seq x y z
N MET A 1 -2.65 -18.10 0.19
CA MET A 1 -3.92 -17.98 -0.59
C MET A 1 -3.62 -18.49 -1.99
N LYS A 2 -4.64 -18.89 -2.75
CA LYS A 2 -4.45 -19.41 -4.12
C LYS A 2 -5.18 -18.54 -5.13
N LEU A 3 -4.53 -18.24 -6.26
CA LEU A 3 -5.11 -17.50 -7.37
C LEU A 3 -5.46 -18.45 -8.52
N TYR A 4 -6.73 -18.45 -8.92
CA TYR A 4 -7.27 -19.21 -10.03
C TYR A 4 -7.74 -18.31 -11.16
N LYS A 5 -7.66 -18.83 -12.38
CA LYS A 5 -8.28 -18.26 -13.59
C LYS A 5 -9.40 -19.18 -14.04
N ALA A 6 -10.63 -18.67 -14.01
CA ALA A 6 -11.79 -19.24 -14.67
C ALA A 6 -12.06 -18.50 -16.00
N ASN A 7 -13.00 -18.99 -16.80
CA ASN A 7 -13.36 -18.38 -18.09
C ASN A 7 -13.64 -16.86 -17.96
N ASP A 8 -14.49 -16.48 -17.02
CA ASP A 8 -14.95 -15.10 -16.85
C ASP A 8 -14.48 -14.43 -15.56
N SER A 9 -13.60 -15.07 -14.78
CA SER A 9 -13.24 -14.55 -13.46
C SER A 9 -11.83 -14.91 -13.02
N TRP A 10 -11.17 -13.99 -12.34
CA TRP A 10 -10.09 -14.34 -11.43
C TRP A 10 -10.68 -14.64 -10.05
N ILE A 11 -10.16 -15.66 -9.38
CA ILE A 11 -10.69 -16.11 -8.09
C ILE A 11 -9.51 -16.28 -7.14
N VAL A 12 -9.52 -15.52 -6.04
CA VAL A 12 -8.59 -15.73 -4.93
C VAL A 12 -9.31 -16.50 -3.85
N THR A 13 -8.74 -17.61 -3.40
CA THR A 13 -9.31 -18.42 -2.32
C THR A 13 -8.40 -18.47 -1.10
N THR A 14 -9.06 -18.45 0.05
CA THR A 14 -8.55 -18.86 1.36
C THR A 14 -9.27 -20.15 1.77
N GLU A 15 -8.96 -20.69 2.94
CA GLU A 15 -9.65 -21.89 3.45
C GLU A 15 -11.15 -21.63 3.70
N GLU A 16 -11.51 -20.40 4.07
CA GLU A 16 -12.87 -20.06 4.50
C GLU A 16 -13.63 -19.21 3.47
N ASN A 17 -12.92 -18.34 2.75
CA ASN A 17 -13.52 -17.28 1.94
C ASN A 17 -12.90 -17.19 0.54
N SER A 18 -13.63 -16.58 -0.38
CA SER A 18 -13.14 -16.30 -1.73
C SER A 18 -13.43 -14.86 -2.16
N LEU A 19 -12.50 -14.31 -2.95
CA LEU A 19 -12.59 -13.00 -3.58
C LEU A 19 -12.61 -13.19 -5.10
N TRP A 20 -13.65 -12.68 -5.73
CA TRP A 20 -13.93 -12.89 -7.14
C TRP A 20 -13.79 -11.57 -7.89
N PHE A 21 -13.16 -11.65 -9.06
CA PHE A 21 -12.97 -10.55 -9.98
C PHE A 21 -13.64 -10.93 -11.30
N ASN A 22 -14.87 -10.49 -11.52
CA ASN A 22 -15.61 -10.79 -12.74
C ASN A 22 -15.08 -9.92 -13.89
N ARG A 23 -14.52 -10.57 -14.91
CA ARG A 23 -13.85 -9.96 -16.06
C ARG A 23 -14.81 -9.38 -17.09
N ARG A 24 -16.09 -9.76 -17.05
CA ARG A 24 -17.15 -9.23 -17.94
C ARG A 24 -17.79 -7.96 -17.37
N SER A 25 -18.14 -7.97 -16.08
CA SER A 25 -18.78 -6.83 -15.41
C SER A 25 -17.77 -5.88 -14.75
N LEU A 26 -16.50 -6.27 -14.65
CA LEU A 26 -15.44 -5.55 -13.94
C LEU A 26 -15.78 -5.28 -12.47
N SER A 27 -16.57 -6.18 -11.89
CA SER A 27 -17.00 -6.13 -10.50
C SER A 27 -16.14 -7.04 -9.63
N ILE A 28 -15.82 -6.58 -8.44
CA ILE A 28 -15.17 -7.35 -7.39
C ILE A 28 -16.26 -7.76 -6.40
N TYR A 29 -16.23 -8.97 -5.84
CA TYR A 29 -17.15 -9.38 -4.77
C TYR A 29 -16.57 -10.54 -3.96
N THR A 30 -17.05 -10.74 -2.74
CA THR A 30 -16.61 -11.86 -1.89
C THR A 30 -17.71 -12.91 -1.76
N LYS A 31 -17.32 -14.15 -1.44
CA LYS A 31 -18.22 -15.24 -1.06
C LYS A 31 -17.65 -15.95 0.16
N SER A 32 -18.50 -16.15 1.16
CA SER A 32 -18.18 -16.77 2.45
C SER A 32 -18.46 -18.29 2.45
N GLU A 33 -18.09 -18.97 1.37
CA GLU A 33 -18.19 -20.43 1.27
C GLU A 33 -16.80 -21.00 0.97
N PRO A 34 -16.37 -22.05 1.68
CA PRO A 34 -15.08 -22.69 1.45
C PRO A 34 -15.07 -23.33 0.07
N ILE A 35 -14.35 -22.73 -0.86
CA ILE A 35 -14.21 -23.29 -2.20
C ILE A 35 -13.00 -24.19 -2.24
N THR A 36 -13.24 -25.50 -2.12
CA THR A 36 -12.17 -26.50 -2.26
C THR A 36 -11.64 -26.55 -3.69
N ASP A 37 -10.35 -26.88 -3.86
CA ASP A 37 -9.70 -27.07 -5.17
C ASP A 37 -10.53 -27.99 -6.09
N LYS A 38 -11.14 -29.05 -5.52
CA LYS A 38 -12.03 -29.96 -6.23
C LYS A 38 -13.30 -29.29 -6.75
N PHE A 39 -13.88 -28.35 -5.99
CA PHE A 39 -15.09 -27.65 -6.42
C PHE A 39 -14.80 -26.72 -7.61
N LEU A 40 -13.66 -26.02 -7.58
CA LEU A 40 -13.22 -25.14 -8.67
C LEU A 40 -12.91 -25.89 -9.97
N SER A 41 -12.34 -27.09 -9.85
CA SER A 41 -11.95 -27.92 -11.00
C SER A 41 -13.07 -28.82 -11.53
N SER A 42 -14.16 -29.04 -10.78
CA SER A 42 -15.26 -29.96 -11.17
C SER A 42 -16.60 -29.29 -11.45
N SER A 43 -16.74 -27.99 -11.15
CA SER A 43 -17.94 -27.21 -11.42
C SER A 43 -17.86 -26.47 -12.77
N ALA A 44 -18.94 -25.78 -13.15
CA ALA A 44 -19.13 -25.06 -14.41
C ALA A 44 -18.08 -23.96 -14.76
N TRP A 45 -17.08 -23.74 -13.91
CA TRP A 45 -16.12 -22.63 -14.03
C TRP A 45 -14.76 -23.05 -14.61
N ASP A 46 -14.46 -24.36 -14.66
CA ASP A 46 -13.20 -24.93 -15.19
C ASP A 46 -11.95 -24.12 -14.80
N ALA A 47 -11.80 -23.87 -13.49
CA ALA A 47 -10.83 -22.90 -13.01
C ALA A 47 -9.43 -23.54 -12.87
N THR A 48 -8.42 -22.88 -13.44
CA THR A 48 -7.01 -23.30 -13.42
C THR A 48 -6.23 -22.57 -12.34
N LEU A 49 -5.43 -23.29 -11.56
CA LEU A 49 -4.53 -22.67 -10.57
C LEU A 49 -3.38 -21.96 -11.29
N ILE A 50 -3.16 -20.69 -10.98
CA ILE A 50 -2.15 -19.84 -11.62
C ILE A 50 -0.95 -19.62 -10.71
N ASN A 51 -1.18 -19.32 -9.43
CA ASN A 51 -0.11 -19.13 -8.45
C ASN A 51 -0.61 -19.22 -7.01
N ASP A 52 0.32 -19.52 -6.10
CA ASP A 52 0.15 -19.19 -4.69
C ASP A 52 0.46 -17.70 -4.49
N ILE A 53 -0.37 -17.03 -3.71
CA ILE A 53 -0.22 -15.60 -3.41
C ILE A 53 -0.35 -15.34 -1.90
N TYR A 54 0.22 -14.22 -1.47
CA TYR A 54 0.25 -13.79 -0.06
C TYR A 54 -0.67 -12.61 0.23
N GLY A 55 -1.31 -12.04 -0.78
CA GLY A 55 -2.26 -10.94 -0.61
C GLY A 55 -2.63 -10.25 -1.92
N TYR A 56 -3.67 -9.43 -1.87
CA TYR A 56 -4.10 -8.56 -2.95
C TYR A 56 -3.65 -7.13 -2.66
N ILE A 57 -2.87 -6.52 -3.58
CA ILE A 57 -2.39 -5.14 -3.43
C ILE A 57 -3.48 -4.17 -3.85
N GLY A 58 -4.16 -4.44 -4.96
CA GLY A 58 -5.23 -3.60 -5.48
C GLY A 58 -5.35 -3.62 -7.00
N GLN A 59 -6.26 -2.80 -7.51
CA GLN A 59 -6.53 -2.58 -8.93
C GLN A 59 -5.89 -1.26 -9.38
N VAL A 60 -5.23 -1.26 -10.54
CA VAL A 60 -4.65 -0.05 -11.13
C VAL A 60 -5.00 0.08 -12.61
N LYS A 61 -5.23 1.31 -13.04
CA LYS A 61 -5.28 1.69 -14.46
C LYS A 61 -4.09 2.59 -14.76
N ILE A 62 -3.10 2.06 -15.50
CA ILE A 62 -1.85 2.78 -15.77
C ILE A 62 -2.03 3.81 -16.89
N VAL A 63 -2.76 3.43 -17.94
CA VAL A 63 -3.05 4.30 -19.08
C VAL A 63 -4.53 4.67 -19.02
N LYS A 64 -4.86 5.96 -19.18
CA LYS A 64 -6.23 6.50 -19.03
C LYS A 64 -7.28 5.73 -19.84
N ASP A 65 -6.93 5.38 -21.08
CA ASP A 65 -7.78 4.61 -22.01
C ASP A 65 -7.31 3.16 -22.16
N GLY A 66 -6.49 2.69 -21.21
CA GLY A 66 -5.96 1.32 -21.15
C GLY A 66 -6.76 0.43 -20.19
N LEU A 67 -6.18 -0.73 -19.92
CA LEU A 67 -6.84 -1.80 -19.18
C LEU A 67 -6.76 -1.57 -17.67
N ASP A 68 -7.67 -2.19 -16.97
CA ASP A 68 -7.54 -2.38 -15.53
C ASP A 68 -6.67 -3.60 -15.24
N TRP A 69 -5.73 -3.46 -14.31
CA TRP A 69 -4.79 -4.49 -13.92
C TRP A 69 -4.94 -4.81 -12.44
N LEU A 70 -4.92 -6.10 -12.11
CA LEU A 70 -4.96 -6.63 -10.75
C LEU A 70 -3.54 -6.93 -10.30
N ILE A 71 -3.19 -6.48 -9.09
CA ILE A 71 -1.86 -6.66 -8.52
C ILE A 71 -1.95 -7.53 -7.27
N PHE A 72 -1.13 -8.58 -7.22
CA PHE A 72 -1.05 -9.54 -6.13
C PHE A 72 0.38 -9.65 -5.58
N ILE A 73 0.51 -10.03 -4.31
CA ILE A 73 1.79 -10.33 -3.67
C ILE A 73 2.15 -11.78 -4.03
N LYS A 74 3.15 -11.95 -4.88
CA LYS A 74 3.62 -13.28 -5.32
C LYS A 74 4.65 -13.86 -4.36
N SER A 75 5.56 -13.02 -3.86
CA SER A 75 6.57 -13.42 -2.90
C SER A 75 6.77 -12.34 -1.84
N ARG A 76 7.11 -12.80 -0.64
CA ARG A 76 7.40 -11.95 0.52
C ARG A 76 8.58 -12.54 1.31
N GLN A 77 9.24 -11.69 2.07
CA GLN A 77 10.30 -12.07 3.01
C GLN A 77 9.92 -11.59 4.41
N LEU A 78 10.05 -12.44 5.42
CA LEU A 78 9.95 -12.03 6.82
C LEU A 78 11.17 -11.15 7.15
N VAL A 79 10.92 -9.92 7.61
CA VAL A 79 11.98 -8.96 7.95
C VAL A 79 12.13 -8.76 9.44
N CYS A 80 11.02 -8.88 10.18
CA CYS A 80 11.01 -8.70 11.62
C CYS A 80 9.88 -9.54 12.21
N GLU A 81 10.18 -10.21 13.32
CA GLU A 81 9.19 -10.80 14.22
C GLU A 81 9.24 -10.00 15.51
N MET A 82 8.24 -9.15 15.74
CA MET A 82 8.17 -8.32 16.94
C MET A 82 8.06 -9.20 18.18
N SER A 83 8.58 -8.75 19.32
CA SER A 83 8.58 -9.51 20.59
C SER A 83 7.19 -9.93 21.08
N ASP A 84 6.11 -9.31 20.59
CA ASP A 84 4.71 -9.66 20.85
C ASP A 84 4.10 -10.63 19.82
N GLY A 85 4.91 -11.17 18.90
CA GLY A 85 4.53 -12.18 17.91
C GLY A 85 4.02 -11.61 16.59
N HIS A 86 4.07 -10.30 16.38
CA HIS A 86 3.69 -9.71 15.10
C HIS A 86 4.77 -9.90 14.03
N GLU A 87 4.41 -10.55 12.94
CA GLU A 87 5.29 -10.74 11.79
C GLU A 87 5.16 -9.57 10.80
N ILE A 88 6.29 -9.04 10.37
CA ILE A 88 6.40 -7.97 9.38
C ILE A 88 7.08 -8.51 8.12
N TYR A 89 6.40 -8.35 6.99
CA TYR A 89 6.83 -8.87 5.71
C TYR A 89 7.20 -7.76 4.75
N ARG A 90 8.31 -7.95 4.03
CA ARG A 90 8.69 -7.17 2.85
C ARG A 90 8.17 -7.86 1.60
N ILE A 91 7.54 -7.11 0.71
CA ILE A 91 7.12 -7.60 -0.61
C ILE A 91 8.36 -7.66 -1.52
N THR A 92 8.66 -8.85 -2.03
CA THR A 92 9.85 -9.10 -2.88
C THR A 92 9.47 -9.29 -4.34
N GLU A 93 8.30 -9.87 -4.62
CA GLU A 93 7.80 -10.03 -5.99
C GLU A 93 6.28 -9.80 -6.04
N ILE A 94 5.83 -9.08 -7.06
CA ILE A 94 4.40 -8.92 -7.39
C ILE A 94 4.03 -9.70 -8.66
N LEU A 95 2.78 -10.14 -8.71
CA LEU A 95 2.12 -10.71 -9.87
C LEU A 95 1.08 -9.72 -10.38
N ILE A 96 1.13 -9.38 -11.66
CA ILE A 96 0.19 -8.46 -12.30
C ILE A 96 -0.60 -9.22 -13.35
N GLN A 97 -1.93 -9.13 -13.32
CA GLN A 97 -2.83 -9.79 -14.27
C GLN A 97 -3.83 -8.80 -14.85
N PRO A 98 -4.17 -8.90 -16.15
CA PRO A 98 -5.22 -8.06 -16.72
C PRO A 98 -6.57 -8.43 -16.08
N PHE A 99 -7.35 -7.43 -15.70
CA PHE A 99 -8.70 -7.64 -15.20
C PHE A 99 -9.65 -8.00 -16.35
N ASP A 100 -9.55 -7.31 -17.48
CA ASP A 100 -10.49 -7.49 -18.60
C ASP A 100 -10.29 -8.84 -19.33
N ASN A 101 -11.34 -9.29 -20.03
CA ASN A 101 -11.32 -10.53 -20.83
C ASN A 101 -10.39 -10.39 -22.04
N PHE A 102 -9.24 -11.07 -21.95
CA PHE A 102 -8.44 -11.54 -23.06
C PHE A 102 -8.82 -12.97 -23.35
N ASP A 103 -9.60 -13.14 -24.41
CA ASP A 103 -9.66 -14.40 -25.13
C ASP A 103 -8.60 -14.30 -26.22
N GLU A 104 -7.60 -15.18 -26.19
CA GLU A 104 -6.56 -15.25 -27.23
C GLU A 104 -7.14 -15.68 -28.60
N GLU A 105 -8.38 -16.16 -28.65
CA GLU A 105 -8.96 -16.84 -29.81
C GLU A 105 -10.13 -16.12 -30.51
N SER A 106 -10.67 -15.01 -30.00
CA SER A 106 -11.84 -14.36 -30.62
C SER A 106 -11.52 -13.01 -31.29
N ASP A 107 -11.35 -13.10 -32.61
CA ASP A 107 -11.48 -12.08 -33.65
C ASP A 107 -10.66 -10.77 -33.54
N GLY A 108 -9.89 -10.53 -34.60
CA GLY A 108 -8.84 -9.51 -34.76
C GLY A 108 -9.24 -8.03 -34.71
N LYS A 109 -10.34 -7.66 -34.04
CA LYS A 109 -10.67 -6.27 -33.69
C LYS A 109 -10.21 -5.86 -32.28
N ILE A 110 -10.09 -6.81 -31.34
CA ILE A 110 -9.74 -6.54 -29.92
C ILE A 110 -8.22 -6.57 -29.66
N SER A 111 -7.44 -7.14 -30.59
CA SER A 111 -5.96 -7.07 -30.62
C SER A 111 -5.40 -5.63 -30.60
N SER A 112 -6.23 -4.62 -30.89
CA SER A 112 -5.82 -3.20 -30.90
C SER A 112 -5.61 -2.59 -29.49
N SER A 113 -6.29 -3.07 -28.45
CA SER A 113 -6.20 -2.46 -27.10
C SER A 113 -4.97 -2.93 -26.29
N ILE A 114 -4.53 -4.20 -26.46
CA ILE A 114 -3.24 -4.69 -25.91
C ILE A 114 -2.04 -4.36 -26.80
N ASN A 115 -2.23 -4.11 -28.10
CA ASN A 115 -1.10 -3.73 -28.96
C ASN A 115 -0.51 -2.36 -28.63
N ASN A 116 -1.01 -1.66 -27.60
CA ASN A 116 -0.21 -0.62 -27.01
C ASN A 116 0.97 -1.23 -26.25
N LYS A 117 2.01 -1.62 -27.01
CA LYS A 117 3.33 -2.05 -26.54
C LYS A 117 3.87 -1.16 -25.42
N TYR A 118 3.45 0.11 -25.41
CA TYR A 118 3.73 1.06 -24.34
C TYR A 118 3.12 0.66 -22.98
N GLU A 119 1.85 0.24 -22.93
CA GLU A 119 1.18 -0.16 -21.69
C GLU A 119 1.82 -1.42 -21.09
N LEU A 120 2.06 -2.45 -21.90
CA LEU A 120 2.79 -3.65 -21.46
C LEU A 120 4.18 -3.31 -20.95
N LYS A 121 4.87 -2.37 -21.60
CA LYS A 121 6.16 -1.87 -21.12
C LYS A 121 6.00 -1.18 -19.76
N CYS A 122 5.02 -0.30 -19.58
CA CYS A 122 4.78 0.36 -18.29
C CYS A 122 4.47 -0.64 -17.17
N ILE A 123 3.73 -1.71 -17.46
CA ILE A 123 3.43 -2.79 -16.51
C ILE A 123 4.71 -3.52 -16.11
N GLU A 124 5.57 -3.87 -17.07
CA GLU A 124 6.83 -4.54 -16.78
C GLU A 124 7.78 -3.64 -15.98
N GLU A 125 7.91 -2.36 -16.35
CA GLU A 125 8.71 -1.39 -15.60
C GLU A 125 8.19 -1.20 -14.17
N PHE A 126 6.86 -1.19 -13.97
CA PHE A 126 6.25 -1.11 -12.64
C PHE A 126 6.52 -2.37 -11.82
N ARG A 127 6.47 -3.56 -12.44
CA ARG A 127 6.84 -4.83 -11.82
C ARG A 127 8.30 -4.85 -11.41
N LEU A 128 9.21 -4.43 -12.29
CA LEU A 128 10.64 -4.34 -12.01
C LEU A 128 10.92 -3.34 -10.89
N TRP A 129 10.28 -2.17 -10.92
CA TRP A 129 10.43 -1.15 -9.86
C TRP A 129 10.06 -1.67 -8.47
N TYR A 130 9.00 -2.49 -8.37
CA TYR A 130 8.63 -3.16 -7.12
C TYR A 130 9.73 -4.10 -6.61
N GLN A 131 10.31 -4.89 -7.52
CA GLN A 131 11.34 -5.88 -7.21
C GLN A 131 12.68 -5.23 -6.84
N GLU A 132 13.03 -4.12 -7.51
CA GLU A 132 14.31 -3.44 -7.31
C GLU A 132 14.30 -2.53 -6.08
N THR A 133 13.20 -1.81 -5.81
CA THR A 133 13.17 -0.88 -4.68
C THR A 133 13.03 -1.57 -3.33
N GLN A 134 12.33 -2.72 -3.30
CA GLN A 134 12.09 -3.52 -2.09
C GLN A 134 11.66 -2.68 -0.87
N CYS A 135 10.87 -1.64 -1.09
CA CYS A 135 10.51 -0.66 -0.06
C CYS A 135 9.07 -0.80 0.44
N PHE A 136 8.41 -1.91 0.13
CA PHE A 136 7.01 -2.16 0.49
C PHE A 136 6.90 -3.20 1.59
N TYR A 137 6.16 -2.85 2.64
CA TYR A 137 6.02 -3.68 3.83
C TYR A 137 4.58 -3.76 4.29
N TYR A 138 4.21 -4.89 4.87
CA TYR A 138 2.92 -5.10 5.48
C TYR A 138 3.02 -6.08 6.66
N SER A 139 2.04 -6.02 7.56
CA SER A 139 1.79 -7.04 8.56
C SER A 139 0.31 -7.36 8.56
N SER A 140 -0.04 -8.63 8.70
CA SER A 140 -1.44 -9.06 8.75
C SER A 140 -2.09 -8.83 10.11
N THR A 141 -1.29 -8.56 11.15
CA THR A 141 -1.78 -8.42 12.53
C THR A 141 -1.38 -7.09 13.17
N TYR A 142 -0.29 -6.45 12.71
CA TYR A 142 0.16 -5.15 13.21
C TYR A 142 -0.11 -4.01 12.23
N ASP A 143 -0.54 -2.85 12.74
CA ASP A 143 -0.77 -1.65 11.92
C ASP A 143 0.52 -0.84 11.75
N LEU A 144 1.23 -1.07 10.64
CA LEU A 144 2.46 -0.35 10.28
C LEU A 144 2.24 1.12 9.91
N THR A 145 1.01 1.53 9.62
CA THR A 145 0.72 2.91 9.20
C THR A 145 0.75 3.88 10.39
N ASN A 146 0.56 3.37 11.60
CA ASN A 146 0.55 4.14 12.83
C ASN A 146 1.79 3.89 13.69
N SER A 147 2.22 4.92 14.42
CA SER A 147 3.18 4.71 15.50
C SER A 147 2.53 3.94 16.65
N MET A 148 3.32 3.20 17.41
CA MET A 148 2.87 2.50 18.61
C MET A 148 2.13 3.44 19.58
N GLN A 149 2.60 4.68 19.73
CA GLN A 149 1.91 5.70 20.54
C GLN A 149 0.50 6.03 20.02
N ARG A 150 0.30 6.11 18.70
CA ARG A 150 -1.02 6.34 18.09
C ARG A 150 -1.90 5.10 18.20
N SER A 151 -1.32 3.93 17.95
CA SER A 151 -2.01 2.64 18.01
C SER A 151 -2.46 2.28 19.43
N PHE A 152 -1.85 2.83 20.48
CA PHE A 152 -2.21 2.55 21.87
C PHE A 152 -3.68 2.83 22.19
N ASN A 153 -4.28 3.85 21.58
CA ASN A 153 -5.68 4.22 21.80
C ASN A 153 -6.65 3.55 20.83
N HIS A 154 -6.17 2.71 19.90
CA HIS A 154 -7.03 2.07 18.91
C HIS A 154 -7.72 0.84 19.50
N ASP A 155 -9.00 0.68 19.16
CA ASP A 155 -9.73 -0.56 19.44
C ASP A 155 -9.21 -1.67 18.51
N ASN A 156 -8.65 -2.73 19.10
CA ASN A 156 -8.14 -3.88 18.38
C ASN A 156 -9.22 -4.74 17.71
N ASN A 157 -10.50 -4.52 18.04
CA ASN A 157 -11.63 -5.15 17.35
C ASN A 157 -11.92 -4.52 15.98
N ILE A 158 -11.36 -3.34 15.70
CA ILE A 158 -11.51 -2.66 14.42
C ILE A 158 -10.49 -3.21 13.42
N PRO A 159 -10.90 -3.59 12.20
CA PRO A 159 -9.99 -4.05 11.17
C PRO A 159 -8.85 -3.06 10.85
N LEU A 160 -7.67 -3.60 10.50
CA LEU A 160 -6.44 -2.81 10.24
C LEU A 160 -6.69 -1.62 9.30
N TRP A 161 -7.38 -1.85 8.18
CA TRP A 161 -7.58 -0.83 7.16
C TRP A 161 -8.46 0.35 7.61
N LYS A 162 -9.33 0.17 8.62
CA LYS A 162 -10.18 1.25 9.16
C LYS A 162 -9.44 2.12 10.16
N ARG A 163 -8.46 1.56 10.86
CA ARG A 163 -7.61 2.30 11.81
C ARG A 163 -6.34 2.86 11.18
N ALA A 164 -6.03 2.44 9.95
CA ALA A 164 -4.83 2.84 9.24
C ALA A 164 -4.76 4.36 9.03
N ASP A 165 -3.59 4.94 9.25
CA ASP A 165 -3.30 6.33 8.93
C ASP A 165 -3.22 6.48 7.40
N GLU A 166 -4.13 7.27 6.84
CA GLU A 166 -4.24 7.49 5.40
C GLU A 166 -2.95 8.02 4.78
N LYS A 167 -2.14 8.78 5.54
CA LYS A 167 -0.85 9.29 5.06
C LYS A 167 0.09 8.14 4.66
N PHE A 168 -0.01 6.99 5.31
CA PHE A 168 0.95 5.89 5.11
C PHE A 168 0.32 4.66 4.46
N PHE A 169 -0.99 4.65 4.22
CA PHE A 169 -1.70 3.58 3.55
C PHE A 169 -1.51 3.66 2.02
N TRP A 170 -0.37 3.18 1.53
CA TRP A 170 0.10 3.40 0.17
C TRP A 170 -0.85 2.87 -0.92
N ASN A 171 -1.43 1.69 -0.72
CA ASN A 171 -2.32 1.04 -1.69
C ASN A 171 -3.82 1.36 -1.50
N ARG A 172 -4.19 2.30 -0.62
CA ARG A 172 -5.60 2.62 -0.31
C ARG A 172 -6.42 2.92 -1.57
N GLN A 173 -5.89 3.70 -2.49
CA GLN A 173 -6.56 4.11 -3.73
C GLN A 173 -6.72 2.93 -4.68
N MET A 174 -5.76 2.01 -4.72
CA MET A 174 -5.85 0.77 -5.51
C MET A 174 -6.92 -0.17 -4.95
N LEU A 175 -7.22 -0.06 -3.66
CA LEU A 175 -8.27 -0.81 -2.97
C LEU A 175 -9.61 -0.07 -2.90
N SER A 176 -9.74 1.12 -3.49
CA SER A 176 -10.92 1.99 -3.36
C SER A 176 -12.24 1.27 -3.62
N LYS A 177 -12.37 0.55 -4.74
CA LYS A 177 -13.58 -0.24 -5.05
C LYS A 177 -13.92 -1.28 -3.98
N LEU A 178 -12.91 -1.96 -3.46
CA LEU A 178 -13.09 -3.00 -2.43
C LEU A 178 -13.44 -2.38 -1.07
N ILE A 179 -12.84 -1.25 -0.74
CA ILE A 179 -13.16 -0.46 0.47
C ILE A 179 -14.62 0.02 0.40
N ASP A 180 -15.03 0.62 -0.72
CA ASP A 180 -16.41 1.10 -0.92
C ASP A 180 -17.44 -0.03 -0.77
N GLN A 181 -17.11 -1.23 -1.23
CA GLN A 181 -17.96 -2.41 -1.06
C GLN A 181 -17.97 -2.91 0.38
N ALA A 182 -16.81 -3.00 1.03
CA ALA A 182 -16.71 -3.41 2.43
C ALA A 182 -17.49 -2.47 3.36
N GLU A 183 -17.52 -1.17 3.05
CA GLU A 183 -18.33 -0.19 3.80
C GLU A 183 -19.84 -0.39 3.60
N LYS A 184 -20.28 -0.69 2.37
CA LYS A 184 -21.70 -0.87 2.04
C LYS A 184 -22.27 -2.20 2.53
N GLU A 185 -21.53 -3.28 2.32
CA GLU A 185 -22.02 -4.65 2.47
C GLU A 185 -21.55 -5.32 3.78
N ARG A 186 -20.82 -4.59 4.65
CA ARG A 186 -20.17 -5.12 5.87
C ARG A 186 -19.35 -6.39 5.59
N LEU A 187 -18.75 -6.46 4.40
CA LEU A 187 -17.97 -7.62 3.97
C LEU A 187 -16.69 -7.77 4.79
N ASP A 188 -16.17 -8.99 4.77
CA ASP A 188 -14.96 -9.38 5.49
C ASP A 188 -13.75 -8.56 5.05
N SER A 189 -13.28 -7.78 6.01
CA SER A 189 -12.10 -6.91 5.97
C SER A 189 -10.77 -7.58 5.61
N GLN A 190 -10.72 -8.92 5.56
CA GLN A 190 -9.49 -9.71 5.42
C GLN A 190 -8.73 -9.47 4.10
N TRP A 191 -9.43 -9.01 3.06
CA TRP A 191 -8.84 -8.79 1.74
C TRP A 191 -8.20 -7.40 1.59
N ILE A 192 -8.44 -6.50 2.56
CA ILE A 192 -7.96 -5.12 2.53
C ILE A 192 -6.73 -5.05 3.44
N GLN A 193 -5.56 -5.25 2.85
CA GLN A 193 -4.28 -5.23 3.55
C GLN A 193 -3.59 -3.87 3.37
N PRO A 194 -3.39 -3.08 4.45
CA PRO A 194 -2.55 -1.90 4.40
C PRO A 194 -1.10 -2.25 4.10
N ILE A 195 -0.53 -1.55 3.11
CA ILE A 195 0.88 -1.61 2.74
C ILE A 195 1.48 -0.23 2.98
N ILE A 196 2.65 -0.17 3.62
CA ILE A 196 3.45 1.04 3.73
C ILE A 196 4.58 1.02 2.72
N MET A 197 5.02 2.22 2.33
CA MET A 197 6.28 2.41 1.59
C MET A 197 7.31 3.04 2.52
N GLY A 198 8.51 2.48 2.59
CA GLY A 198 9.58 2.99 3.43
C GLY A 198 10.69 1.98 3.69
N TYR A 199 11.05 1.78 4.95
CA TYR A 199 12.12 0.88 5.36
C TYR A 199 11.80 0.29 6.74
N ILE A 200 12.01 -1.02 6.90
CA ILE A 200 11.93 -1.69 8.19
C ILE A 200 13.15 -2.58 8.32
N ASP A 201 13.73 -2.58 9.51
CA ASP A 201 14.82 -3.46 9.91
C ASP A 201 14.79 -3.66 11.42
N GLU A 202 15.42 -4.74 11.88
CA GLU A 202 15.54 -5.05 13.29
C GLU A 202 16.97 -5.41 13.66
N CYS A 203 17.31 -5.20 14.93
CA CYS A 203 18.52 -5.74 15.50
C CYS A 203 18.27 -6.22 16.93
N HIS A 204 18.94 -7.32 17.28
CA HIS A 204 18.95 -7.87 18.62
C HIS A 204 20.33 -7.68 19.23
N PHE A 205 20.37 -7.19 20.47
CA PHE A 205 21.62 -7.03 21.21
C PHE A 205 21.38 -7.13 22.71
N GLN A 206 22.46 -7.39 23.46
CA GLN A 206 22.46 -7.39 24.91
C GLN A 206 23.05 -6.09 25.43
N VAL A 207 22.37 -5.44 26.38
CA VAL A 207 22.91 -4.26 27.08
C VAL A 207 23.79 -4.69 28.25
N ASP A 208 23.37 -5.74 28.95
CA ASP A 208 24.11 -6.42 30.01
C ASP A 208 23.82 -7.93 29.98
N GLN A 209 24.33 -8.68 30.96
CA GLN A 209 24.18 -10.15 31.01
C GLN A 209 22.73 -10.64 31.21
N GLN A 210 21.78 -9.74 31.53
CA GLN A 210 20.40 -10.10 31.86
C GLN A 210 19.37 -9.43 30.95
N THR A 211 19.78 -8.43 30.16
CA THR A 211 18.87 -7.58 29.38
C THR A 211 19.10 -7.77 27.89
N ASP A 212 18.34 -8.69 27.30
CA ASP A 212 18.15 -8.80 25.86
C ASP A 212 17.25 -7.68 25.35
N VAL A 213 17.66 -7.08 24.23
CA VAL A 213 16.99 -5.94 23.62
C VAL A 213 16.73 -6.21 22.14
N GLN A 214 15.49 -6.01 21.71
CA GLN A 214 15.12 -5.92 20.31
C GLN A 214 14.87 -4.45 19.96
N LEU A 215 15.63 -3.93 19.00
CA LEU A 215 15.42 -2.61 18.43
C LEU A 215 14.88 -2.77 17.01
N ILE A 216 13.72 -2.19 16.75
CA ILE A 216 13.08 -2.17 15.44
C ILE A 216 13.05 -0.73 14.95
N ILE A 217 13.49 -0.51 13.72
CA ILE A 217 13.39 0.79 13.06
C ILE A 217 12.35 0.69 11.96
N ILE A 218 11.28 1.48 12.07
CA ILE A 218 10.22 1.58 11.07
C ILE A 218 10.23 2.99 10.49
N SER A 219 10.56 3.12 9.21
CA SER A 219 10.37 4.35 8.44
C SER A 219 9.21 4.18 7.47
N ARG A 220 8.24 5.10 7.52
CA ARG A 220 7.07 5.13 6.64
C ARG A 220 6.98 6.48 5.94
N ARG A 221 6.78 6.46 4.62
CA ARG A 221 6.74 7.64 3.76
C ARG A 221 5.30 8.01 3.41
N ASN A 222 4.99 9.29 3.52
CA ASN A 222 3.65 9.81 3.20
C ASN A 222 3.34 9.60 1.71
N CYS A 223 2.15 9.08 1.41
CA CYS A 223 1.62 8.92 0.06
C CYS A 223 1.09 10.25 -0.51
N HIS A 224 0.68 11.19 0.33
CA HIS A 224 0.25 12.53 -0.08
C HIS A 224 1.44 13.40 -0.48
N ARG A 225 1.22 14.21 -1.51
CA ARG A 225 2.23 15.14 -2.08
C ARG A 225 3.60 14.49 -2.32
N ALA A 226 3.60 13.20 -2.68
CA ALA A 226 4.79 12.49 -3.09
C ALA A 226 5.30 13.03 -4.44
N GLY A 227 6.61 13.23 -4.56
CA GLY A 227 7.20 13.62 -5.84
C GLY A 227 8.67 13.95 -5.73
N VAL A 228 9.31 14.10 -6.89
CA VAL A 228 10.76 14.34 -6.95
C VAL A 228 11.12 15.71 -6.39
N ARG A 229 12.30 15.81 -5.77
CA ARG A 229 12.78 17.01 -5.07
C ARG A 229 12.79 18.30 -5.91
N MET A 230 12.87 18.18 -7.24
CA MET A 230 12.86 19.32 -8.16
C MET A 230 11.45 19.72 -8.63
N HIS A 231 10.44 18.88 -8.41
CA HIS A 231 9.05 19.12 -8.83
C HIS A 231 8.09 19.29 -7.65
N CYS A 232 8.39 18.72 -6.48
CA CYS A 232 7.54 18.80 -5.30
C CYS A 232 8.31 19.34 -4.09
N ARG A 233 7.91 20.52 -3.63
CA ARG A 233 8.40 21.19 -2.42
C ARG A 233 7.27 21.92 -1.71
N GLY A 234 7.49 22.17 -0.42
CA GLY A 234 6.55 22.92 0.40
C GLY A 234 5.25 22.19 0.68
N ILE A 235 4.27 22.96 1.12
CA ILE A 235 2.91 22.53 1.48
C ILE A 235 1.96 22.67 0.29
N ASP A 236 0.93 21.83 0.20
CA ASP A 236 -0.21 22.02 -0.69
C ASP A 236 -1.37 22.77 -0.03
N ASP A 237 -2.50 22.84 -0.73
CA ASP A 237 -3.73 23.48 -0.27
C ASP A 237 -4.45 22.63 0.79
N ASP A 238 -4.16 21.34 0.88
CA ASP A 238 -4.72 20.40 1.86
C ASP A 238 -3.83 20.28 3.12
N GLY A 239 -2.73 21.03 3.19
CA GLY A 239 -1.83 21.04 4.34
C GLY A 239 -0.78 19.92 4.36
N ASN A 240 -0.67 19.12 3.29
CA ASN A 240 0.34 18.07 3.18
C ASN A 240 1.67 18.66 2.73
N VAL A 241 2.76 18.28 3.40
CA VAL A 241 4.12 18.68 3.01
C VAL A 241 4.77 17.63 2.13
N ALA A 242 5.50 18.08 1.11
CA ALA A 242 6.20 17.17 0.22
C ALA A 242 7.28 16.38 0.96
N ASN A 243 7.44 15.09 0.61
CA ASN A 243 8.46 14.19 1.17
C ASN A 243 8.41 14.03 2.69
N TYR A 244 7.21 14.02 3.28
CA TYR A 244 7.01 13.68 4.68
C TYR A 244 7.32 12.21 4.95
N VAL A 245 8.08 11.94 6.00
CA VAL A 245 8.49 10.61 6.47
C VAL A 245 8.41 10.62 8.00
N GLU A 246 7.85 9.55 8.56
CA GLU A 246 7.96 9.22 9.98
C GLU A 246 8.94 8.07 10.14
N THR A 247 9.93 8.24 11.03
CA THR A 247 10.86 7.19 11.44
C THR A 247 10.67 6.94 12.91
N GLU A 248 10.25 5.72 13.25
CA GLU A 248 9.98 5.25 14.59
C GLU A 248 11.02 4.22 14.99
N GLN A 249 11.52 4.34 16.21
CA GLN A 249 12.39 3.35 16.86
C GLN A 249 11.57 2.71 17.97
N ILE A 250 11.36 1.40 17.89
CA ILE A 250 10.67 0.60 18.89
C ILE A 250 11.71 -0.23 19.62
N LEU A 251 11.79 -0.09 20.93
CA LEU A 251 12.70 -0.84 21.78
C LEU A 251 11.90 -1.76 22.70
N TRP A 252 12.20 -3.05 22.63
CA TRP A 252 11.75 -4.04 23.60
C TRP A 252 12.92 -4.43 24.48
N ALA A 253 12.81 -4.20 25.78
CA ALA A 253 13.83 -4.54 26.77
C ALA A 253 13.17 -5.24 27.96
N GLY A 254 13.16 -6.58 27.93
CA GLY A 254 12.35 -7.40 28.83
C GLY A 254 10.86 -7.05 28.70
N ASN A 255 10.24 -6.59 29.80
CA ASN A 255 8.83 -6.21 29.82
C ASN A 255 8.58 -4.74 29.48
N ASN A 256 9.63 -3.97 29.20
CA ASN A 256 9.51 -2.55 28.89
C ASN A 256 9.50 -2.34 27.38
N ILE A 257 8.57 -1.49 26.94
CA ILE A 257 8.43 -1.11 25.53
C ILE A 257 8.58 0.40 25.44
N MET A 258 9.42 0.87 24.53
CA MET A 258 9.56 2.29 24.22
C MET A 258 9.38 2.50 22.73
N SER A 259 8.63 3.55 22.37
CA SER A 259 8.53 4.03 20.98
C SER A 259 8.99 5.47 20.92
N PHE A 260 9.91 5.76 20.01
CA PHE A 260 10.41 7.10 19.75
C PHE A 260 10.23 7.43 18.27
N THR A 261 9.36 8.39 17.96
CA THR A 261 9.05 8.81 16.59
C THR A 261 9.71 10.14 16.25
N MET A 262 10.40 10.17 15.11
CA MET A 262 10.94 11.37 14.49
C MET A 262 10.22 11.63 13.16
N ILE A 263 10.09 12.90 12.79
CA ILE A 263 9.49 13.32 11.53
C ILE A 263 10.51 14.07 10.67
N ARG A 264 10.40 13.91 9.35
CA ARG A 264 11.16 14.67 8.36
C ARG A 264 10.25 15.03 7.20
N GLY A 265 10.28 16.27 6.74
CA GLY A 265 9.49 16.69 5.58
C GLY A 265 9.98 18.00 4.99
N SER A 266 9.33 18.44 3.91
CA SER A 266 9.53 19.80 3.41
C SER A 266 9.07 20.82 4.43
N VAL A 267 9.75 21.97 4.48
CA VAL A 267 9.31 23.12 5.28
C VAL A 267 7.87 23.49 4.89
N PRO A 268 6.94 23.61 5.85
CA PRO A 268 5.50 23.80 5.59
C PRO A 268 5.19 25.22 5.13
N ILE A 269 5.69 25.63 3.97
CA ILE A 269 5.38 26.91 3.33
C ILE A 269 5.12 26.66 1.84
N TYR A 270 4.47 27.60 1.15
CA TYR A 270 4.32 27.54 -0.31
C TYR A 270 5.62 28.02 -0.96
N TRP A 271 6.46 27.07 -1.35
CA TRP A 271 7.74 27.38 -2.00
C TRP A 271 8.12 26.39 -3.08
N SER A 272 8.81 26.93 -4.08
CA SER A 272 9.37 26.21 -5.20
C SER A 272 10.85 26.54 -5.34
N GLN A 273 11.57 25.70 -6.07
CA GLN A 273 12.97 25.95 -6.42
C GLN A 273 13.15 25.73 -7.93
N PRO A 274 12.55 26.60 -8.77
CA PRO A 274 12.48 26.37 -10.20
C PRO A 274 13.85 26.64 -10.86
N GLY A 275 14.23 25.75 -11.77
CA GLY A 275 15.42 25.89 -12.59
C GLY A 275 16.30 24.63 -12.59
N ILE A 276 17.07 24.48 -13.66
CA ILE A 276 18.00 23.34 -13.88
C ILE A 276 19.42 23.69 -13.37
N LYS A 277 19.62 24.92 -12.86
CA LYS A 277 20.90 25.33 -12.28
C LYS A 277 21.27 24.45 -11.09
N TYR A 278 22.57 24.26 -10.85
CA TYR A 278 23.08 23.44 -9.75
C TYR A 278 22.51 23.82 -8.36
N ARG A 279 22.24 25.11 -8.13
CA ARG A 279 21.54 25.63 -6.93
C ARG A 279 20.59 26.76 -7.31
N PRO A 280 19.36 26.48 -7.77
CA PRO A 280 18.38 27.53 -8.02
C PRO A 280 18.01 28.17 -6.68
N PRO A 281 17.87 29.50 -6.57
CA PRO A 281 17.41 30.11 -5.33
C PRO A 281 15.96 29.68 -5.05
N PRO A 282 15.61 29.39 -3.78
CA PRO A 282 14.23 29.11 -3.42
C PRO A 282 13.36 30.35 -3.65
N LYS A 283 12.14 30.14 -4.12
CA LYS A 283 11.12 31.18 -4.32
C LYS A 283 9.93 30.87 -3.44
N ILE A 284 9.45 31.88 -2.73
CA ILE A 284 8.18 31.79 -2.01
C ILE A 284 7.08 32.12 -3.02
N ASP A 285 6.23 31.14 -3.32
CA ASP A 285 5.26 31.23 -4.41
C ASP A 285 4.05 32.08 -4.01
N ARG A 286 3.69 32.09 -2.72
CA ARG A 286 2.55 32.87 -2.20
C ARG A 286 3.02 33.93 -1.19
N LYS A 287 2.81 35.21 -1.53
CA LYS A 287 3.14 36.35 -0.66
C LYS A 287 2.37 36.27 0.66
N LEU A 288 2.99 36.73 1.74
CA LEU A 288 2.43 36.67 3.09
C LEU A 288 1.12 37.44 3.29
N SER A 289 0.64 38.24 2.33
CA SER A 289 -0.47 39.19 2.50
C SER A 289 -1.88 38.62 2.28
N SER A 290 -2.03 37.37 1.82
CA SER A 290 -3.34 36.70 1.65
C SER A 290 -3.74 35.89 2.91
N LEU A 291 -3.78 36.57 4.06
CA LEU A 291 -3.51 36.05 5.41
C LEU A 291 -4.53 35.12 6.08
N CYS A 292 -5.82 35.13 5.69
CA CYS A 292 -6.82 34.37 6.44
C CYS A 292 -6.64 32.85 6.29
N HIS A 293 -6.50 32.35 5.06
CA HIS A 293 -6.47 30.90 4.81
C HIS A 293 -5.14 30.22 5.19
N ARG A 294 -4.03 30.97 5.19
CA ARG A 294 -2.67 30.41 5.45
C ARG A 294 -2.44 30.07 6.92
N ASN A 295 -2.95 30.88 7.85
CA ASN A 295 -2.82 30.59 9.27
C ASN A 295 -3.56 29.30 9.61
N ASP A 296 -4.70 29.05 8.98
CA ASP A 296 -5.50 27.86 9.26
C ASP A 296 -4.83 26.60 8.72
N ILE A 297 -4.23 26.64 7.52
CA ILE A 297 -3.48 25.49 6.96
C ILE A 297 -2.17 25.24 7.73
N LEU A 298 -1.45 26.30 8.12
CA LEU A 298 -0.25 26.15 8.96
C LEU A 298 -0.62 25.60 10.34
N LYS A 299 -1.67 26.16 10.96
CA LYS A 299 -2.19 25.65 12.23
C LYS A 299 -2.64 24.20 12.09
N GLN A 300 -3.36 23.84 11.03
CA GLN A 300 -3.77 22.47 10.76
C GLN A 300 -2.54 21.55 10.63
N ASN A 301 -1.52 21.97 9.87
CA ASN A 301 -0.30 21.18 9.72
C ASN A 301 0.42 20.99 11.06
N PHE A 302 0.63 22.06 11.84
CA PHE A 302 1.25 21.95 13.17
C PHE A 302 0.39 21.18 14.16
N SER A 303 -0.93 21.37 14.15
CA SER A 303 -1.88 20.62 14.99
C SER A 303 -2.01 19.16 14.59
N SER A 304 -1.69 18.80 13.34
CA SER A 304 -1.68 17.40 12.88
C SER A 304 -0.37 16.65 13.21
N GLN A 305 0.66 17.38 13.66
CA GLN A 305 1.97 16.82 14.01
C GLN A 305 2.11 16.44 15.50
N TYR A 306 1.19 16.90 16.36
CA TYR A 306 1.17 16.70 17.80
C TYR A 306 -0.19 16.20 18.26
#